data_AF-A0A067KER3-F1
#
_entry.id   AF-A0A067KER3-F1
#
_cell.length_a   1.000
_cell.length_b   1.000
_cell.length_c   1.000
_cell.angle_alpha   90.00
_cell.angle_beta   90.00
_cell.angle_gamma   90.00
#
_symmetry.space_group_name_H-M   'P 1'
#
loop_
_entity.id
_entity.type
_entity.pdbx_description
1 polymer ?
#
loop_
_entity_poly.entity_id
_entity_poly.type
_entity_poly.pdbx_seq_one_letter_code
_entity_poly.pdbx_strand_id
1 'polypeptide(L)'
;MSIDTDPSPLVVETQGSMMNNEGDLLVLPNGPITRSRAKRYGAAVSSFVQAQITRELHDVAFNKCCEELEGIPRLLMLLVACEVGVLQLHGRAN
;
A
#
# COMPACT_ATOMS: atom_id res chain seq x y z
N MET A 1 6.36 3.40 74.39
CA MET A 1 5.66 4.58 73.83
C MET A 1 5.56 4.33 72.33
N SER A 2 4.34 4.08 71.89
CA SER A 2 3.92 3.70 70.54
C SER A 2 3.73 4.90 69.62
N ILE A 3 4.01 4.73 68.34
CA ILE A 3 3.29 5.23 67.14
C ILE A 3 4.06 4.65 65.93
N ASP A 4 3.76 3.44 65.48
CA ASP A 4 2.82 3.16 64.37
C ASP A 4 2.37 4.40 63.57
N THR A 5 2.89 4.54 62.36
CA THR A 5 2.40 5.47 61.34
C THR A 5 2.59 4.78 59.99
N ASP A 6 1.46 4.26 59.50
CA ASP A 6 1.13 3.66 58.22
C ASP A 6 1.80 4.35 57.00
N PRO A 7 2.10 3.64 55.88
CA PRO A 7 2.75 4.22 54.73
C PRO A 7 1.71 5.01 53.91
N SER A 8 1.93 6.31 53.73
CA SER A 8 1.05 7.10 52.86
C SER A 8 1.21 6.68 51.39
N PRO A 9 0.11 6.34 50.69
CA PRO A 9 0.12 6.09 49.26
C PRO A 9 -0.13 7.39 48.48
N LEU A 10 0.17 7.30 47.18
CA LEU A 10 -0.47 8.01 46.07
C LEU A 10 0.05 9.41 45.67
N VAL A 11 0.47 9.42 44.40
CA VAL A 11 0.55 10.53 43.44
C VAL A 11 1.72 11.48 43.60
N VAL A 12 2.72 11.38 42.70
CA VAL A 12 2.97 12.43 41.70
C VAL A 12 3.63 11.79 40.48
N GLU A 13 2.90 11.95 39.37
CA GLU A 13 3.35 11.90 37.99
C GLU A 13 3.86 10.57 37.43
N THR A 14 2.88 9.81 36.93
CA THR A 14 2.93 9.21 35.60
C THR A 14 3.46 10.24 34.61
N GLN A 15 4.78 10.38 34.52
CA GLN A 15 5.39 10.88 33.30
C GLN A 15 5.14 9.77 32.29
N GLY A 16 4.04 9.90 31.57
CA GLY A 16 3.73 9.10 30.40
C GLY A 16 4.91 9.25 29.47
N SER A 17 5.86 8.32 29.61
CA SER A 17 7.02 8.22 28.76
C SER A 17 6.45 8.07 27.36
N MET A 18 6.47 9.19 26.63
CA MET A 18 6.28 9.25 25.20
C MET A 18 7.49 8.54 24.59
N MET A 19 7.55 7.22 24.78
CA MET A 19 8.36 6.33 23.96
C MET A 19 7.66 6.28 22.62
N ASN A 20 7.94 7.32 21.84
CA ASN A 20 7.73 7.37 20.41
C ASN A 20 8.75 6.39 19.84
N ASN A 21 8.45 5.10 19.99
CA ASN A 21 9.17 4.06 19.28
C ASN A 21 8.69 4.16 17.82
N GLU A 22 9.23 5.15 17.11
CA GLU A 22 9.16 5.39 15.67
C GLU A 22 9.93 4.28 14.92
N GLY A 23 9.80 3.04 15.38
CA GLY A 23 10.25 1.86 14.64
C GLY A 23 9.18 1.45 13.64
N ASP A 24 9.53 0.55 12.73
CA ASP A 24 8.58 -0.05 11.79
C ASP A 24 7.30 -0.50 12.51
N LEU A 25 6.17 0.10 12.12
CA LEU A 25 4.86 -0.14 12.71
C LEU A 25 4.34 -1.56 12.45
N LEU A 26 4.96 -2.30 11.51
CA LEU A 26 4.68 -3.71 11.25
C LEU A 26 5.44 -4.66 12.19
N VAL A 27 6.36 -4.15 13.01
CA VAL A 27 7.10 -4.97 13.99
C VAL A 27 6.39 -4.97 15.34
N LEU A 28 5.98 -6.16 15.76
CA LEU A 28 5.34 -6.37 17.06
C LEU A 28 6.37 -6.18 18.18
N PRO A 29 6.03 -5.46 19.27
CA PRO A 29 6.90 -5.41 20.44
C PRO A 29 7.06 -6.79 21.08
N ASN A 30 8.25 -7.05 21.62
CA ASN A 30 8.46 -8.16 22.54
C ASN A 30 7.82 -7.80 23.89
N GLY A 31 6.75 -8.51 24.26
CA GLY A 31 6.03 -8.33 25.53
C GLY A 31 4.64 -7.69 25.38
N PRO A 32 3.99 -7.29 26.50
CA PRO A 32 2.64 -6.76 26.50
C PRO A 32 2.50 -5.52 25.61
N ILE A 33 1.45 -5.50 24.78
CA ILE A 33 1.15 -4.38 23.89
C ILE A 33 0.14 -3.43 24.53
N THR A 34 0.40 -2.13 24.42
CA THR A 34 -0.58 -1.12 24.85
C THR A 34 -1.72 -1.02 23.84
N ARG A 35 -2.92 -0.65 24.31
CA ARG A 35 -4.11 -0.47 23.44
C ARG A 35 -3.84 0.50 22.27
N SER A 36 -3.14 1.61 22.52
CA SER A 36 -2.79 2.58 21.49
C SER A 36 -1.85 2.00 20.44
N ARG A 37 -0.89 1.16 20.86
CA ARG A 37 0.02 0.47 19.94
C ARG A 37 -0.70 -0.61 19.13
N ALA A 38 -1.61 -1.38 19.75
CA ALA A 38 -2.43 -2.34 19.03
C ALA A 38 -3.30 -1.66 17.94
N LYS A 39 -3.89 -0.49 18.24
CA LYS A 39 -4.66 0.28 17.26
C LYS A 39 -3.81 0.73 16.07
N ARG A 40 -2.60 1.29 16.32
CA ARG A 40 -1.69 1.72 15.25
C ARG A 40 -1.16 0.56 14.43
N TYR A 41 -0.80 -0.54 15.09
CA TYR A 41 -0.36 -1.78 14.42
C TYR A 41 -1.44 -2.31 13.48
N GLY A 42 -2.69 -2.42 13.96
CA GLY A 42 -3.81 -2.85 13.12
C GLY A 42 -4.00 -1.96 11.88
N ALA A 43 -3.93 -0.64 12.04
CA ALA A 43 -4.00 0.28 10.91
C ALA A 43 -2.83 0.11 9.91
N ALA A 44 -1.61 -0.08 10.42
CA ALA A 44 -0.43 -0.31 9.59
C ALA A 44 -0.55 -1.62 8.79
N VAL A 45 -0.98 -2.71 9.44
CA VAL A 45 -1.22 -3.99 8.77
C VAL A 45 -2.31 -3.87 7.71
N SER A 46 -3.44 -3.23 8.01
CA SER A 46 -4.50 -3.01 7.02
C SER A 46 -3.99 -2.22 5.81
N SER A 47 -3.21 -1.16 6.04
CA SER A 47 -2.65 -0.37 4.96
C SER A 47 -1.63 -1.15 4.13
N PHE A 48 -0.78 -1.97 4.77
CA PHE A 48 0.18 -2.82 4.07
C PHE A 48 -0.52 -3.86 3.18
N VAL A 49 -1.52 -4.57 3.73
CA VAL A 49 -2.30 -5.56 2.98
C VAL A 49 -3.01 -4.90 1.80
N GLN A 50 -3.62 -3.74 1.99
CA GLN A 50 -4.28 -3.02 0.91
C GLN A 50 -3.28 -2.63 -0.20
N ALA A 51 -2.11 -2.11 0.15
CA ALA A 51 -1.08 -1.75 -0.82
C ALA A 51 -0.58 -2.97 -1.60
N GLN A 52 -0.38 -4.11 -0.93
CA GLN A 52 0.02 -5.37 -1.58
C GLN A 52 -1.05 -5.86 -2.55
N ILE A 53 -2.31 -5.93 -2.12
CA ILE A 53 -3.42 -6.36 -2.98
C ILE A 53 -3.56 -5.44 -4.19
N THR A 54 -3.50 -4.12 -4.00
CA THR A 54 -3.60 -3.17 -5.10
C THR A 54 -2.45 -3.35 -6.09
N ARG A 55 -1.23 -3.56 -5.61
CA ARG A 55 -0.06 -3.80 -6.46
C ARG A 55 -0.17 -5.11 -7.24
N GLU A 56 -0.47 -6.21 -6.56
CA GLU A 56 -0.63 -7.52 -7.21
C GLU A 56 -1.77 -7.50 -8.23
N LEU A 57 -2.90 -6.87 -7.89
CA LEU A 57 -4.02 -6.73 -8.82
C LEU A 57 -3.63 -5.87 -10.04
N HIS A 58 -2.91 -4.78 -9.82
CA HIS A 58 -2.40 -3.94 -10.89
C HIS A 58 -1.45 -4.73 -11.81
N ASP A 59 -0.51 -5.48 -11.25
CA ASP A 59 0.45 -6.27 -12.02
C ASP A 59 -0.25 -7.37 -12.82
N VAL A 60 -1.23 -8.07 -12.21
CA VAL A 60 -2.04 -9.08 -12.92
C VAL A 60 -2.86 -8.46 -14.04
N ALA A 61 -3.56 -7.35 -13.78
CA ALA A 61 -4.37 -6.67 -14.78
C ALA A 61 -3.51 -6.11 -15.93
N PHE A 62 -2.36 -5.53 -15.59
CA PHE A 62 -1.41 -5.00 -16.56
C PHE A 62 -0.82 -6.11 -17.44
N ASN A 63 -0.32 -7.19 -16.84
CA ASN A 63 0.24 -8.32 -17.59
C ASN A 63 -0.79 -8.93 -18.54
N LYS A 64 -2.02 -9.14 -18.05
CA LYS A 64 -3.10 -9.66 -18.90
C LYS A 64 -3.43 -8.71 -20.05
N CYS A 65 -3.44 -7.40 -19.79
CA CYS A 65 -3.63 -6.40 -20.84
C CYS A 65 -2.51 -6.46 -21.88
N CYS A 66 -1.26 -6.61 -21.46
CA CYS A 66 -0.12 -6.78 -22.36
C CYS A 66 -0.25 -8.04 -23.23
N GLU A 67 -0.68 -9.17 -22.67
CA GLU A 67 -0.93 -10.41 -23.41
C GLU A 67 -2.06 -10.24 -24.43
N GLU A 68 -3.20 -9.67 -24.04
CA GLU A 68 -4.33 -9.41 -24.96
C GLU A 68 -3.95 -8.44 -26.07
N LEU A 69 -3.10 -7.46 -25.76
CA LEU A 69 -2.60 -6.46 -26.70
C LEU A 69 -1.35 -6.90 -27.47
N GLU A 70 -0.81 -8.11 -27.34
CA GLU A 70 0.44 -8.45 -28.04
C GLU A 70 0.27 -8.45 -29.58
N GLY A 71 -0.94 -8.73 -30.06
CA GLY A 71 -1.29 -8.75 -31.49
C GLY A 71 -2.11 -7.55 -31.99
N ILE A 72 -2.89 -6.89 -31.13
CA ILE A 72 -3.85 -5.84 -31.52
C ILE A 72 -3.17 -4.58 -32.12
N PRO A 73 -2.10 -4.02 -31.52
CA PRO A 73 -1.37 -2.89 -32.06
C PRO A 73 -0.77 -3.17 -33.43
N ARG A 74 -0.30 -4.40 -33.68
CA ARG A 74 0.22 -4.81 -34.99
C ARG A 74 -0.88 -4.86 -36.04
N LEU A 75 -2.06 -5.37 -35.69
CA LEU A 75 -3.22 -5.40 -36.58
C LEU A 75 -3.75 -4.00 -36.88
N LEU A 76 -3.86 -3.14 -35.86
CA LEU A 76 -4.24 -1.73 -36.03
C LEU A 76 -3.22 -0.98 -36.90
N MET A 77 -1.92 -1.19 -36.68
CA MET A 77 -0.87 -0.60 -37.51
C MET A 77 -0.95 -1.08 -38.97
N LEU A 78 -1.24 -2.36 -39.20
CA LEU A 78 -1.46 -2.89 -40.55
C LEU A 78 -2.70 -2.28 -41.21
N LEU A 79 -3.81 -2.16 -40.50
CA LEU A 79 -5.04 -1.53 -41.01
C LEU A 79 -4.81 -0.06 -41.38
N VAL A 80 -4.15 0.71 -40.51
CA VAL A 80 -3.79 2.12 -40.80
C VAL A 80 -2.84 2.21 -42.01
N ALA A 81 -1.85 1.31 -42.10
CA ALA A 81 -0.95 1.28 -43.25
C ALA A 81 -1.69 0.92 -44.56
N CYS A 82 -2.66 0.00 -44.51
CA CYS A 82 -3.51 -0.34 -45.65
C CYS A 82 -4.38 0.84 -46.08
N GLU A 83 -5.02 1.55 -45.15
CA GLU A 83 -5.83 2.74 -45.45
C GLU A 83 -5.00 3.85 -46.10
N VAL A 84 -3.82 4.14 -45.53
CA VAL A 84 -2.86 5.12 -46.06
C VAL A 84 -2.32 4.70 -47.44
N GLY A 85 -2.10 3.40 -47.67
CA GLY A 85 -1.68 2.86 -48.97
C GLY A 85 -2.78 2.98 -50.03
N VAL A 86 -4.03 2.71 -49.66
CA VAL A 86 -5.20 2.85 -50.55
C VAL A 86 -5.42 4.31 -50.94
N LEU A 87 -5.32 5.25 -49.99
CA LEU A 87 -5.41 6.69 -50.27
C LEU A 87 -4.30 7.19 -51.22
N GLN A 88 -3.06 6.71 -51.06
CA GLN A 88 -1.95 7.09 -51.94
C GLN A 88 -2.07 6.52 -53.36
N LEU A 89 -2.56 5.28 -53.51
CA LEU A 89 -2.84 4.70 -54.82
C LEU A 89 -3.99 5.42 -55.53
N HIS A 90 -5.04 5.79 -54.78
CA HIS A 90 -6.18 6.51 -55.34
C HIS A 90 -5.81 7.94 -55.77
N GLY A 91 -4.99 8.65 -54.98
CA GLY A 91 -4.50 9.99 -55.34
C GLY A 91 -3.50 10.03 -56.51
N ARG A 92 -2.93 8.89 -56.90
CA ARG A 92 -2.03 8.74 -58.05
C ARG A 92 -2.75 8.36 -59.35
N ALA A 93 -4.01 7.92 -59.25
CA ALA A 93 -4.82 7.47 -60.38
C ALA A 93 -5.74 8.57 -60.97
N ASN A 94 -5.80 9.75 -60.35
CA ASN A 94 -6.45 10.97 -60.85
C ASN A 94 -5.40 12.01 -61.28
#